data_AF-A0A5E4HQR0-F1
#
_entry.id   AF-A0A5E4HQR0-F1
#
_cell.length_a   1.000
_cell.length_b   1.000
_cell.length_c   1.000
_cell.angle_alpha   90.00
_cell.angle_beta   90.00
_cell.angle_gamma   90.00
#
_symmetry.space_group_name_H-M   'P 1'
#
loop_
_entity.id
_entity.type
_entity.pdbx_description
1 polymer ?
#
loop_
_entity_poly.entity_id
_entity_poly.type
_entity_poly.pdbx_seq_one_letter_code
_entity_poly.pdbx_strand_id
1 'polypeptide(L)'
;MLTLPETFDILAVAVQIGVPAEEWRGNCYGIASLFLKKGVVTNAKLRYGLWMGPVAKGSVMYGRPPEGMHHGWLENPDGTIIDPTRFEFEQKPPYVYVGISDYYDAGGNKLRLKELRFNPPPPFSDTQKNISLKLETPEAKEFVTSYLQHKINGETVVLSARQAFWLANLPLDFLADNAKEVFNALIKSGNGGLIPWDNRKMVLEE
;
A
#
# COMPACT_ATOMS: atom_id res chain seq x y z
N MET A 1 25.54 4.12 -8.18
CA MET A 1 24.50 4.83 -7.41
C MET A 1 24.52 6.28 -7.85
N LEU A 2 23.43 6.80 -8.40
CA LEU A 2 23.26 8.24 -8.58
C LEU A 2 22.75 8.79 -7.24
N THR A 3 23.50 9.70 -6.63
CA THR A 3 23.07 10.48 -5.46
C THR A 3 21.90 11.36 -5.86
N LEU A 4 20.82 11.32 -5.08
CA LEU A 4 19.69 12.21 -5.31
C LEU A 4 20.13 13.66 -5.07
N PRO A 5 19.62 14.62 -5.87
CA PRO A 5 19.89 16.02 -5.60
C PRO A 5 19.22 16.42 -4.27
N GLU A 6 19.90 17.28 -3.49
CA GLU A 6 19.34 17.83 -2.25
C GLU A 6 18.09 18.68 -2.52
N THR A 7 17.97 19.24 -3.73
CA THR A 7 16.82 20.02 -4.18
C THR A 7 16.52 19.76 -5.66
N PHE A 8 15.24 19.77 -6.02
CA PHE A 8 14.80 19.71 -7.42
C PHE A 8 14.51 21.12 -7.95
N ASP A 9 15.01 21.44 -9.15
CA ASP A 9 14.51 22.58 -9.91
C ASP A 9 13.13 22.22 -10.49
N ILE A 10 12.09 22.79 -9.90
CA ILE A 10 10.69 22.47 -10.22
C ILE A 10 10.34 22.84 -11.66
N LEU A 11 10.91 23.92 -12.20
CA LEU A 11 10.66 24.33 -13.58
C LEU A 11 11.28 23.33 -14.56
N ALA A 12 12.53 22.93 -14.31
CA ALA A 12 13.21 21.92 -15.12
C ALA A 12 12.48 20.57 -15.05
N VAL A 13 12.03 20.16 -13.86
CA VAL A 13 11.27 18.91 -13.68
C VAL A 13 9.92 18.98 -14.39
N ALA A 14 9.18 20.08 -14.27
CA ALA A 14 7.90 20.27 -14.96
C ALA A 14 8.04 20.15 -16.48
N VAL A 15 9.11 20.74 -17.05
CA VAL A 15 9.47 20.60 -18.47
C VAL A 15 9.77 19.14 -18.81
N GLN A 16 10.60 18.46 -18.01
CA GLN A 16 11.00 17.08 -18.26
C GLN A 16 9.81 16.10 -18.22
N ILE A 17 8.90 16.26 -17.25
CA ILE A 17 7.73 15.39 -17.15
C ILE A 17 6.61 15.77 -18.11
N GLY A 18 6.62 17.01 -18.61
CA GLY A 18 5.65 17.53 -19.57
C GLY A 18 4.34 17.98 -18.93
N VAL A 19 4.35 18.36 -17.64
CA VAL A 19 3.16 18.83 -16.90
C VAL A 19 3.56 20.05 -16.06
N PRO A 20 2.92 21.22 -16.24
CA PRO A 20 3.16 22.40 -15.41
C PRO A 20 2.97 22.11 -13.92
N ALA A 21 3.81 22.69 -13.06
CA ALA A 21 3.81 22.42 -11.62
C ALA A 21 2.49 22.78 -10.93
N GLU A 22 1.77 23.75 -11.48
CA GLU A 22 0.46 24.22 -11.02
C GLU A 22 -0.64 23.16 -11.20
N GLU A 23 -0.45 22.24 -12.16
CA GLU A 23 -1.40 21.17 -12.49
C GLU A 23 -1.14 19.86 -11.72
N TRP A 24 -0.13 19.83 -10.85
CA TRP A 24 0.22 18.60 -10.13
C TRP A 24 -0.79 18.26 -9.03
N ARG A 25 -1.51 19.26 -8.51
CA ARG A 25 -2.46 19.13 -7.41
C ARG A 25 -3.57 18.13 -7.74
N GLY A 26 -3.87 17.23 -6.81
CA GLY A 26 -4.90 16.20 -6.99
C GLY A 26 -4.52 15.06 -7.94
N ASN A 27 -3.31 15.07 -8.51
CA ASN A 27 -2.81 14.03 -9.42
C ASN A 27 -1.57 13.32 -8.87
N CYS A 28 -1.50 13.14 -7.55
CA CYS A 28 -0.29 12.70 -6.83
C CYS A 28 0.38 11.45 -7.42
N TYR A 29 -0.39 10.38 -7.64
CA TYR A 29 0.12 9.14 -8.22
C TYR A 29 0.55 9.31 -9.68
N GLY A 30 -0.19 10.10 -10.47
CA GLY A 30 0.14 10.37 -11.87
C GLY A 30 1.46 11.14 -11.99
N ILE A 31 1.66 12.17 -11.18
CA ILE A 31 2.90 12.95 -11.14
C ILE A 31 4.08 12.09 -10.67
N ALA A 32 3.93 11.34 -9.58
CA ALA A 32 4.97 10.42 -9.11
C ALA A 32 5.35 9.37 -10.17
N SER A 33 4.36 8.82 -10.90
CA SER A 33 4.59 7.89 -12.01
C SER A 33 5.38 8.54 -13.16
N LEU A 34 5.07 9.79 -13.50
CA LEU A 34 5.80 10.52 -14.53
C LEU A 34 7.27 10.74 -14.17
N PHE A 35 7.59 10.95 -12.89
CA PHE A 35 8.99 11.07 -12.44
C PHE A 35 9.82 9.82 -12.80
N LEU A 36 9.26 8.62 -12.62
CA LEU A 36 9.91 7.38 -13.03
C LEU A 36 9.95 7.23 -14.55
N LYS A 37 8.79 7.40 -15.21
CA LYS A 37 8.65 7.20 -16.66
C LYS A 37 9.56 8.11 -17.47
N LYS A 38 9.84 9.31 -16.95
CA LYS A 38 10.64 10.36 -17.61
C LYS A 38 12.07 10.41 -17.09
N GLY A 39 12.45 9.48 -16.21
CA GLY A 39 13.83 9.36 -15.72
C GLY A 39 14.27 10.51 -14.81
N VAL A 40 13.34 11.22 -14.17
CA VAL A 40 13.67 12.19 -13.11
C VAL A 40 14.26 11.45 -11.91
N VAL A 41 13.72 10.26 -11.62
CA VAL A 41 14.21 9.32 -10.62
C VAL A 41 14.23 7.93 -11.25
N THR A 42 15.28 7.15 -11.02
CA THR A 42 15.49 5.86 -11.71
C THR A 42 15.46 4.64 -10.78
N ASN A 43 15.71 4.81 -9.48
CA ASN A 43 15.85 3.69 -8.54
C ASN A 43 14.77 3.62 -7.47
N ALA A 44 13.71 4.43 -7.58
CA ALA A 44 12.62 4.44 -6.61
C ALA A 44 11.45 3.55 -7.05
N LYS A 45 10.70 3.05 -6.07
CA LYS A 45 9.45 2.32 -6.26
C LYS A 45 8.27 3.30 -6.16
N LEU A 46 7.33 3.19 -7.10
CA LEU A 46 6.06 3.91 -7.02
C LEU A 46 5.18 3.29 -5.94
N ARG A 47 4.67 4.13 -5.04
CA ARG A 47 3.81 3.75 -3.93
C ARG A 47 2.48 4.47 -4.01
N TYR A 48 1.45 3.81 -3.49
CA TYR A 48 0.14 4.38 -3.25
C TYR A 48 -0.37 3.89 -1.91
N GLY A 49 -1.15 4.73 -1.24
CA GLY A 49 -1.63 4.45 0.10
C GLY A 49 -2.27 5.68 0.71
N LEU A 50 -1.99 5.93 1.98
CA LEU A 50 -2.58 7.04 2.73
C LEU A 50 -1.52 8.04 3.20
N TRP A 51 -1.89 9.32 3.15
CA TRP A 51 -1.22 10.37 3.92
C TRP A 51 -1.84 10.42 5.32
N MET A 52 -1.02 10.19 6.34
CA MET A 52 -1.43 10.15 7.75
C MET A 52 -0.99 11.41 8.52
N GLY A 53 -0.46 12.40 7.81
CA GLY A 53 0.16 13.58 8.39
C GLY A 53 -0.82 14.74 8.59
N PRO A 54 -0.32 15.86 9.14
CA PRO A 54 -1.12 17.07 9.26
C PRO A 54 -1.50 17.60 7.87
N VAL A 55 -2.65 18.27 7.81
CA VAL A 55 -3.10 19.01 6.63
C VAL A 55 -3.34 20.46 7.03
N ALA A 56 -2.78 21.39 6.26
CA ALA A 56 -2.93 22.82 6.49
C ALA A 56 -4.38 23.26 6.26
N LYS A 57 -4.87 24.21 7.06
CA LYS A 57 -6.25 24.73 7.02
C LYS A 57 -6.71 25.23 5.65
N GLY A 58 -5.79 25.69 4.81
CA GLY A 58 -6.09 26.18 3.45
C GLY A 58 -6.07 25.11 2.36
N SER A 59 -5.73 23.86 2.68
CA SER A 59 -5.76 22.76 1.72
C SER A 59 -7.19 22.25 1.51
N VAL A 60 -7.53 21.83 0.29
CA VAL A 60 -8.81 21.17 -0.03
C VAL A 60 -8.98 19.80 0.65
N MET A 61 -7.89 19.28 1.23
CA MET A 61 -7.87 18.04 2.02
C MET A 61 -8.10 18.30 3.52
N TYR A 62 -8.17 19.56 3.96
CA TYR A 62 -8.32 19.89 5.37
C TYR A 62 -9.62 19.33 5.95
N GLY A 63 -9.53 18.72 7.14
CA GLY A 63 -10.66 18.12 7.84
C GLY A 63 -11.13 16.77 7.28
N ARG A 64 -10.48 16.23 6.24
CA ARG A 64 -10.77 14.89 5.76
C ARG A 64 -10.27 13.83 6.75
N PRO A 65 -10.99 12.71 6.91
CA PRO A 65 -10.53 11.60 7.72
C PRO A 65 -9.33 10.91 7.04
N PRO A 66 -8.38 10.32 7.79
CA PRO A 66 -7.19 9.67 7.22
C PRO A 66 -7.47 8.60 6.17
N GLU A 67 -8.58 7.86 6.32
CA GLU A 67 -9.04 6.83 5.41
C GLU A 67 -9.35 7.38 4.01
N GLY A 68 -9.68 8.67 3.91
CA GLY A 68 -9.96 9.37 2.64
C GLY A 68 -8.76 10.15 2.08
N MET A 69 -7.61 10.12 2.74
CA MET A 69 -6.40 10.85 2.32
C MET A 69 -5.50 9.99 1.44
N HIS A 70 -6.04 9.49 0.34
CA HIS A 70 -5.27 8.70 -0.61
C HIS A 70 -4.17 9.53 -1.27
N HIS A 71 -2.98 8.95 -1.39
CA HIS A 71 -1.80 9.64 -1.89
C HIS A 71 -0.86 8.69 -2.64
N GLY A 72 -0.09 9.24 -3.58
CA GLY A 72 0.93 8.51 -4.33
C GLY A 72 2.28 9.22 -4.27
N TRP A 73 3.36 8.45 -4.10
CA TRP A 73 4.72 8.97 -3.92
C TRP A 73 5.75 7.95 -4.42
N LEU A 74 7.02 8.32 -4.38
CA LEU A 74 8.13 7.43 -4.69
C LEU A 74 8.91 7.09 -3.41
N GLU A 75 9.40 5.86 -3.32
CA GLU A 75 10.21 5.38 -2.19
C GLU A 75 11.51 4.77 -2.72
N ASN A 76 12.65 5.30 -2.26
CA ASN A 76 13.96 4.77 -2.60
C ASN A 76 14.28 3.46 -1.86
N PRO A 77 15.31 2.71 -2.29
CA PRO A 77 15.70 1.48 -1.63
C PRO A 77 16.16 1.66 -0.16
N ASP A 78 16.60 2.85 0.20
CA ASP A 78 16.98 3.22 1.58
C ASP A 78 15.78 3.67 2.44
N GLY A 79 14.56 3.66 1.89
CA GLY A 79 13.34 4.11 2.55
C GLY A 79 13.09 5.61 2.49
N THR A 80 13.97 6.39 1.85
CA THR A 80 13.76 7.82 1.63
C THR A 80 12.57 8.04 0.70
N ILE A 81 11.65 8.92 1.09
CA ILE A 81 10.49 9.32 0.30
C ILE A 81 10.86 10.45 -0.64
N ILE A 82 10.41 10.34 -1.89
CA ILE A 82 10.35 11.44 -2.85
C ILE A 82 8.88 11.68 -3.16
N ASP A 83 8.35 12.82 -2.74
CA ASP A 83 6.95 13.16 -2.89
C ASP A 83 6.82 14.48 -3.66
N PRO A 84 6.45 14.43 -4.95
CA PRO A 84 6.33 15.62 -5.78
C PRO A 84 5.11 16.46 -5.45
N THR A 85 4.17 15.97 -4.63
CA THR A 85 2.89 16.64 -4.35
C THR A 85 2.61 16.85 -2.86
N ARG A 86 3.58 16.60 -1.96
CA ARG A 86 3.44 16.87 -0.50
C ARG A 86 2.97 18.30 -0.20
N PHE A 87 3.40 19.25 -1.02
CA PHE A 87 3.02 20.66 -0.90
C PHE A 87 1.50 20.89 -0.88
N GLU A 88 0.72 19.98 -1.45
CA GLU A 88 -0.74 20.03 -1.44
C GLU A 88 -1.33 19.92 -0.02
N PHE A 89 -0.73 19.10 0.84
CA PHE A 89 -1.14 18.97 2.25
C PHE A 89 -0.65 20.16 3.08
N GLU A 90 0.53 20.69 2.75
CA GLU A 90 1.15 21.78 3.49
C GLU A 90 0.65 23.17 3.07
N GLN A 91 -0.13 23.24 1.99
CA GLN A 91 -0.57 24.48 1.36
C GLN A 91 0.59 25.43 1.03
N LYS A 92 1.58 24.88 0.32
CA LYS A 92 2.77 25.61 -0.17
C LYS A 92 2.79 25.69 -1.70
N PRO A 93 3.62 26.57 -2.29
CA PRO A 93 3.95 26.49 -3.70
C PRO A 93 4.55 25.12 -4.06
N PRO A 94 4.45 24.67 -5.32
CA PRO A 94 4.97 23.38 -5.74
C PRO A 94 6.45 23.18 -5.40
N TYR A 95 6.74 22.04 -4.77
CA TYR A 95 8.10 21.57 -4.50
C TYR A 95 8.12 20.04 -4.42
N VAL A 96 9.29 19.43 -4.59
CA VAL A 96 9.48 17.98 -4.38
C VAL A 96 10.05 17.76 -2.99
N TYR A 97 9.30 17.08 -2.13
CA TYR A 97 9.80 16.65 -0.83
C TYR A 97 10.75 15.47 -0.99
N VAL A 98 11.91 15.53 -0.34
CA VAL A 98 12.85 14.40 -0.21
C VAL A 98 13.18 14.25 1.27
N GLY A 99 12.87 13.10 1.86
CA GLY A 99 13.11 12.92 3.29
C GLY A 99 12.58 11.61 3.86
N ILE A 100 12.44 11.59 5.18
CA ILE A 100 12.02 10.39 5.91
C ILE A 100 10.56 10.03 5.64
N SER A 101 10.24 8.74 5.80
CA SER A 101 8.86 8.22 5.73
C SER A 101 8.09 8.48 7.03
N ASP A 102 7.81 9.75 7.31
CA ASP A 102 7.15 10.22 8.54
C ASP A 102 5.64 9.94 8.57
N TYR A 103 4.93 10.27 7.49
CA TYR A 103 3.47 10.26 7.44
C TYR A 103 2.87 9.35 6.36
N TYR A 104 3.71 8.59 5.67
CA TYR A 104 3.31 7.77 4.54
C TYR A 104 2.88 6.38 5.00
N ASP A 105 1.73 5.91 4.54
CA ASP A 105 1.19 4.58 4.84
C ASP A 105 0.93 3.81 3.54
N ALA A 106 1.97 3.16 3.00
CA ALA A 106 1.90 2.38 1.77
C ALA A 106 0.84 1.27 1.89
N GLY A 107 -0.08 1.20 0.93
CA GLY A 107 -1.19 0.27 0.93
C GLY A 107 -2.16 0.41 2.10
N GLY A 108 -2.02 1.41 2.97
CA GLY A 108 -2.83 1.57 4.19
C GLY A 108 -2.55 0.49 5.25
N ASN A 109 -1.31 0.00 5.35
CA ASN A 109 -0.92 -1.08 6.26
C ASN A 109 -0.87 -0.62 7.73
N LYS A 110 -0.42 0.61 8.01
CA LYS A 110 -0.42 1.19 9.38
C LYS A 110 -1.85 1.38 9.87
N LEU A 111 -2.77 1.85 9.02
CA LEU A 111 -4.18 1.95 9.36
C LEU A 111 -4.77 0.56 9.66
N ARG A 112 -4.61 -0.41 8.76
CA ARG A 112 -5.07 -1.79 8.97
C ARG A 112 -4.53 -2.39 10.26
N LEU A 113 -3.25 -2.12 10.58
CA LEU A 113 -2.62 -2.61 11.81
C LEU A 113 -3.27 -2.02 13.07
N LYS A 114 -3.66 -0.74 13.03
CA LYS A 114 -4.43 -0.13 14.13
C LYS A 114 -5.80 -0.77 14.27
N GLU A 115 -6.46 -1.07 13.14
CA GLU A 115 -7.79 -1.69 13.12
C GLU A 115 -7.75 -3.17 13.57
N LEU A 116 -6.66 -3.90 13.35
CA LEU A 116 -6.52 -5.29 13.78
C LEU A 116 -6.78 -5.49 15.27
N ARG A 117 -6.40 -4.53 16.12
CA ARG A 117 -6.64 -4.61 17.57
C ARG A 117 -8.13 -4.69 17.91
N PHE A 118 -8.99 -4.16 17.04
CA PHE A 118 -10.43 -4.10 17.24
C PHE A 118 -11.19 -5.07 16.32
N ASN A 119 -10.50 -5.68 15.35
CA ASN A 119 -11.07 -6.59 14.35
C ASN A 119 -10.40 -7.98 14.45
N PRO A 120 -10.76 -8.79 15.47
CA PRO A 120 -10.29 -10.17 15.54
C PRO A 120 -10.76 -10.97 14.32
N PRO A 121 -10.12 -12.11 14.04
CA PRO A 121 -10.53 -12.99 12.96
C PRO A 121 -12.02 -13.35 13.10
N PRO A 122 -12.83 -13.21 12.04
CA PRO A 122 -14.24 -13.54 12.11
C PRO A 122 -14.42 -15.04 12.33
N PRO A 123 -15.48 -15.46 13.05
CA PRO A 123 -15.77 -16.88 13.22
C PRO A 123 -16.07 -17.53 11.88
N PHE A 124 -15.85 -18.84 11.80
CA PHE A 124 -16.26 -19.62 10.66
C PHE A 124 -17.78 -19.58 10.46
N SER A 125 -18.22 -19.73 9.23
CA SER A 125 -19.64 -19.72 8.89
C SER A 125 -19.91 -20.65 7.73
N ASP A 126 -20.56 -21.78 8.02
CA ASP A 126 -20.99 -22.78 7.03
C ASP A 126 -22.07 -22.27 6.06
N THR A 127 -22.71 -21.14 6.38
CA THR A 127 -23.72 -20.51 5.52
C THR A 127 -23.10 -19.61 4.45
N GLN A 128 -21.79 -19.35 4.53
CA GLN A 128 -21.05 -18.58 3.54
C GLN A 128 -20.38 -19.48 2.51
N LYS A 129 -19.97 -18.88 1.38
CA LYS A 129 -19.12 -19.56 0.41
C LYS A 129 -17.82 -20.03 1.10
N ASN A 130 -17.54 -21.33 0.99
CA ASN A 130 -16.28 -21.90 1.43
C ASN A 130 -15.19 -21.66 0.38
N ILE A 131 -14.05 -21.20 0.83
CA ILE A 131 -12.85 -20.96 0.04
C ILE A 131 -11.78 -21.93 0.52
N SER A 132 -11.33 -22.81 -0.38
CA SER A 132 -10.25 -23.75 -0.09
C SER A 132 -8.92 -23.16 -0.52
N LEU A 133 -8.05 -22.89 0.44
CA LEU A 133 -6.69 -22.42 0.20
C LEU A 133 -5.74 -23.60 0.26
N LYS A 134 -4.99 -23.80 -0.83
CA LYS A 134 -3.81 -24.67 -0.84
C LYS A 134 -2.58 -23.82 -0.57
N LEU A 135 -1.99 -24.02 0.60
CA LEU A 135 -0.73 -23.42 1.02
C LEU A 135 0.35 -24.50 0.86
N GLU A 136 1.48 -24.18 0.26
CA GLU A 136 2.53 -25.16 -0.01
C GLU A 136 3.51 -25.29 1.17
N THR A 137 3.77 -24.20 1.88
CA THR A 137 4.73 -24.15 3.00
C THR A 137 4.08 -24.47 4.36
N PRO A 138 4.72 -25.26 5.24
CA PRO A 138 4.25 -25.50 6.61
C PRO A 138 4.03 -24.21 7.42
N GLU A 139 4.92 -23.22 7.27
CA GLU A 139 4.90 -21.96 8.01
C GLU A 139 3.63 -21.16 7.71
N ALA A 140 3.28 -21.01 6.42
CA ALA A 140 2.04 -20.35 6.03
C ALA A 140 0.80 -21.12 6.50
N LYS A 141 0.82 -22.47 6.50
CA LYS A 141 -0.29 -23.28 7.04
C LYS A 141 -0.47 -23.03 8.52
N GLU A 142 0.61 -23.07 9.31
CA GLU A 142 0.59 -22.83 10.74
C GLU A 142 0.14 -21.40 11.06
N PHE A 143 0.64 -20.41 10.32
CA PHE A 143 0.20 -19.03 10.42
C PHE A 143 -1.31 -18.91 10.22
N VAL A 144 -1.85 -19.40 9.10
CA VAL A 144 -3.29 -19.24 8.81
C VAL A 144 -4.15 -20.00 9.82
N THR A 145 -3.74 -21.20 10.20
CA THR A 145 -4.55 -22.07 11.09
C THR A 145 -4.55 -21.61 12.54
N SER A 146 -3.41 -21.10 13.04
CA SER A 146 -3.29 -20.56 14.40
C SER A 146 -4.18 -19.33 14.60
N TYR A 147 -4.19 -18.39 13.65
CA TYR A 147 -5.00 -17.18 13.76
C TYR A 147 -6.49 -17.42 13.50
N LEU A 148 -6.85 -18.28 12.56
CA LEU A 148 -8.26 -18.52 12.22
C LEU A 148 -8.91 -19.63 13.07
N GLN A 149 -8.17 -20.21 14.02
CA GLN A 149 -8.60 -21.30 14.92
C GLN A 149 -9.26 -22.46 14.15
N HIS A 150 -8.80 -22.72 12.93
CA HIS A 150 -9.44 -23.66 12.02
C HIS A 150 -8.72 -24.99 11.97
N LYS A 151 -9.50 -26.06 11.83
CA LYS A 151 -8.97 -27.39 11.50
C LYS A 151 -8.63 -27.45 10.01
N ILE A 152 -7.42 -27.91 9.71
CA ILE A 152 -6.97 -28.27 8.36
C ILE A 152 -7.81 -29.46 7.88
N ASN A 153 -8.27 -29.41 6.62
CA ASN A 153 -8.90 -30.57 5.98
C ASN A 153 -7.93 -31.18 4.95
N GLY A 154 -7.10 -32.13 5.40
CA GLY A 154 -6.04 -32.71 4.57
C GLY A 154 -4.90 -31.72 4.31
N GLU A 155 -4.73 -31.29 3.06
CA GLU A 155 -3.71 -30.30 2.67
C GLU A 155 -4.26 -28.87 2.54
N THR A 156 -5.58 -28.69 2.62
CA THR A 156 -6.22 -27.39 2.38
C THR A 156 -6.74 -26.78 3.68
N VAL A 157 -6.66 -25.46 3.73
CA VAL A 157 -7.34 -24.67 4.75
C VAL A 157 -8.66 -24.19 4.15
N VAL A 158 -9.77 -24.55 4.79
CA VAL A 158 -11.11 -24.13 4.35
C VAL A 158 -11.53 -22.93 5.17
N LEU A 159 -11.80 -21.81 4.50
CA LEU A 159 -12.19 -20.54 5.10
C LEU A 159 -13.60 -20.14 4.65
N SER A 160 -14.32 -19.43 5.51
CA SER A 160 -15.50 -18.69 5.06
C SER A 160 -15.09 -17.48 4.22
N ALA A 161 -15.99 -16.96 3.38
CA ALA A 161 -15.72 -15.76 2.59
C ALA A 161 -15.24 -14.56 3.44
N ARG A 162 -15.79 -14.37 4.65
CA ARG A 162 -15.35 -13.30 5.57
C ARG A 162 -13.96 -13.54 6.14
N GLN A 163 -13.60 -14.78 6.46
CA GLN A 163 -12.25 -15.12 6.92
C GLN A 163 -11.22 -14.92 5.81
N ALA A 164 -11.54 -15.32 4.57
CA ALA A 164 -10.67 -15.07 3.44
C ALA A 164 -10.48 -13.57 3.18
N PHE A 165 -11.54 -12.76 3.28
CA PHE A 165 -11.45 -11.31 3.17
C PHE A 165 -10.60 -10.70 4.30
N TRP A 166 -10.81 -11.12 5.55
CA TRP A 166 -10.02 -10.69 6.70
C TRP A 166 -8.53 -11.03 6.50
N LEU A 167 -8.22 -12.28 6.12
CA LEU A 167 -6.87 -12.75 5.85
C LEU A 167 -6.19 -11.95 4.72
N ALA A 168 -6.91 -11.69 3.63
CA ALA A 168 -6.41 -10.93 2.49
C ALA A 168 -6.13 -9.45 2.82
N ASN A 169 -6.78 -8.91 3.86
CA ASN A 169 -6.67 -7.52 4.28
C ASN A 169 -5.82 -7.33 5.54
N LEU A 170 -5.11 -8.36 5.99
CA LEU A 170 -4.10 -8.20 7.04
C LEU A 170 -2.98 -7.25 6.57
N PRO A 171 -2.40 -6.44 7.47
CA PRO A 171 -1.21 -5.66 7.18
C PRO A 171 -0.06 -6.55 6.74
N LEU A 172 0.77 -6.06 5.81
CA LEU A 172 1.93 -6.80 5.32
C LEU A 172 2.92 -7.17 6.44
N ASP A 173 3.16 -6.26 7.39
CA ASP A 173 4.03 -6.56 8.55
C ASP A 173 3.50 -7.71 9.40
N PHE A 174 2.17 -7.90 9.43
CA PHE A 174 1.53 -8.98 10.16
C PHE A 174 1.58 -10.29 9.38
N LEU A 175 1.41 -10.25 8.06
CA LEU A 175 1.58 -11.42 7.19
C LEU A 175 3.06 -11.85 7.11
N ALA A 176 3.98 -10.88 7.23
CA ALA A 176 5.42 -11.05 7.12
C ALA A 176 5.80 -11.90 5.90
N ASP A 177 6.69 -12.88 6.08
CA ASP A 177 7.16 -13.77 5.02
C ASP A 177 6.06 -14.65 4.41
N ASN A 178 4.90 -14.77 5.07
CA ASN A 178 3.76 -15.55 4.57
C ASN A 178 2.92 -14.80 3.52
N ALA A 179 3.11 -13.48 3.37
CA ALA A 179 2.25 -12.65 2.51
C ALA A 179 2.18 -13.19 1.07
N LYS A 180 3.33 -13.55 0.50
CA LYS A 180 3.44 -14.05 -0.88
C LYS A 180 2.68 -15.36 -1.07
N GLU A 181 2.83 -16.31 -0.15
CA GLU A 181 2.18 -17.61 -0.22
C GLU A 181 0.66 -17.48 -0.05
N VAL A 182 0.23 -16.70 0.94
CA VAL A 182 -1.20 -16.42 1.19
C VAL A 182 -1.85 -15.77 -0.03
N PHE A 183 -1.21 -14.76 -0.63
CA PHE A 183 -1.73 -14.07 -1.80
C PHE A 183 -1.81 -15.00 -3.02
N ASN A 184 -0.78 -15.81 -3.27
CA ASN A 184 -0.80 -16.80 -4.34
C ASN A 184 -1.90 -17.85 -4.14
N ALA A 185 -2.13 -18.32 -2.92
CA ALA A 185 -3.20 -19.27 -2.62
C ALA A 185 -4.60 -18.64 -2.85
N LEU A 186 -4.79 -17.38 -2.47
CA LEU A 186 -6.03 -16.64 -2.75
C LEU A 186 -6.25 -16.44 -4.25
N ILE A 187 -5.20 -16.11 -5.01
CA ILE A 187 -5.28 -15.98 -6.48
C ILE A 187 -5.63 -17.31 -7.14
N LYS A 188 -4.90 -18.39 -6.81
CA LYS A 188 -5.13 -19.75 -7.35
C LYS A 188 -6.54 -20.28 -7.04
N SER A 189 -7.13 -19.88 -5.92
CA SER A 189 -8.51 -20.23 -5.57
C SER A 189 -9.58 -19.34 -6.24
N GLY A 190 -9.18 -18.39 -7.09
CA GLY A 190 -10.08 -17.47 -7.79
C GLY A 190 -10.56 -16.28 -6.96
N ASN A 191 -9.90 -16.00 -5.82
CA ASN A 191 -10.29 -14.95 -4.88
C ASN A 191 -9.24 -13.82 -4.79
N GLY A 192 -8.39 -13.66 -5.82
CA GLY A 192 -7.37 -12.62 -5.88
C GLY A 192 -7.92 -11.18 -5.79
N GLY A 193 -9.19 -10.97 -6.12
CA GLY A 193 -9.86 -9.67 -5.97
C GLY A 193 -10.11 -9.24 -4.52
N LEU A 194 -9.91 -10.12 -3.53
CA LEU A 194 -9.99 -9.76 -2.12
C LEU A 194 -8.72 -9.05 -1.62
N ILE A 195 -7.60 -9.20 -2.32
CA ILE A 195 -6.31 -8.66 -1.93
C ILE A 195 -6.27 -7.17 -2.31
N PRO A 196 -5.94 -6.26 -1.38
CA PRO A 196 -5.71 -4.86 -1.72
C PRO A 196 -4.67 -4.73 -2.84
N TRP A 197 -5.03 -4.02 -3.90
CA TRP A 197 -4.21 -3.94 -5.11
C TRP A 197 -2.78 -3.47 -4.85
N ASP A 198 -2.62 -2.47 -3.97
CA ASP A 198 -1.30 -1.95 -3.61
C ASP A 198 -0.45 -3.01 -2.90
N ASN A 199 -1.05 -3.74 -1.94
CA ASN A 199 -0.36 -4.84 -1.26
C ASN A 199 0.00 -5.97 -2.22
N ARG A 200 -0.91 -6.31 -3.14
CA ARG A 200 -0.65 -7.32 -4.17
C ARG A 200 0.57 -6.96 -5.00
N LYS A 201 0.64 -5.72 -5.50
CA LYS A 201 1.80 -5.22 -6.25
C LYS A 201 3.09 -5.23 -5.45
N MET A 202 3.03 -4.82 -4.18
CA MET A 202 4.20 -4.79 -3.30
C MET A 202 4.80 -6.17 -3.04
N VAL A 203 3.95 -7.20 -2.95
CA VAL A 203 4.36 -8.57 -2.59
C VAL A 203 4.68 -9.44 -3.81
N LEU A 204 3.93 -9.27 -4.90
CA LEU A 204 4.04 -10.13 -6.09
C LEU A 204 4.85 -9.51 -7.24
N GLU A 205 5.30 -8.26 -7.10
CA GLU A 205 6.07 -7.53 -8.12
C GLU A 205 5.36 -7.47 -9.49
N GLU A 206 4.03 -7.27 -9.47
CA GLU A 206 3.18 -7.09 -10.67
C GLU A 206 3.14 -5.65 -11.20
#